data_AF-A0A353GU57-F1
#
_entry.id   AF-A0A353GU57-F1
#
_cell.length_a   1.000
_cell.length_b   1.000
_cell.length_c   1.000
_cell.angle_alpha   90.00
_cell.angle_beta   90.00
_cell.angle_gamma   90.00
#
_symmetry.space_group_name_H-M   'P 1'
#
loop_
_entity.id
_entity.type
_entity.pdbx_description
1 polymer ?
#
loop_
_entity_poly.entity_id
_entity_poly.type
_entity_poly.pdbx_seq_one_letter_code
_entity_poly.pdbx_strand_id
1 'polypeptide(L)' 'MVRRNMPQTELSSGLSLERKIALARRKLQEAYDDRGYTDSTVLAASIKLDRLINRYQKKMLEHRVP' A
#
# COMPACT_ATOMS: atom_id res chain seq x y z
N MET A 1 -29.01 -2.59 -7.17
CA MET A 1 -27.77 -2.54 -6.34
C MET A 1 -26.56 -2.60 -7.26
N VAL A 2 -25.86 -1.48 -7.45
CA VAL A 2 -24.74 -1.39 -8.41
C VAL A 2 -23.48 -1.99 -7.79
N ARG A 3 -23.10 -3.21 -8.18
CA ARG A 3 -21.75 -3.74 -7.95
C ARG A 3 -20.84 -3.09 -9.01
N ARG A 4 -20.11 -2.04 -8.62
CA ARG A 4 -19.08 -1.42 -9.47
C ARG A 4 -17.93 -2.42 -9.67
N ASN A 5 -17.95 -3.06 -10.82
CA ASN A 5 -16.85 -3.83 -11.38
C ASN A 5 -15.70 -2.86 -11.71
N MET A 6 -14.73 -2.74 -10.80
CA MET A 6 -13.48 -2.03 -11.08
C MET A 6 -12.65 -2.88 -12.06
N PRO A 7 -12.26 -2.37 -13.24
CA PRO A 7 -11.42 -3.13 -14.15
C PRO A 7 -10.01 -3.28 -13.55
N GLN A 8 -9.59 -4.52 -13.39
CA GLN A 8 -8.33 -4.93 -12.75
C GLN A 8 -7.09 -4.81 -13.66
N THR A 9 -7.21 -4.18 -14.84
CA THR A 9 -6.26 -4.40 -15.95
C THR A 9 -5.31 -3.22 -16.25
N GLU A 10 -5.46 -2.06 -15.61
CA GLU A 10 -4.71 -0.83 -15.97
C GLU A 10 -3.81 -0.28 -14.82
N LEU A 11 -3.21 -1.14 -13.99
CA LEU A 11 -2.43 -0.70 -12.80
C LEU A 11 -0.92 -0.92 -12.90
N SER A 12 -0.41 -1.31 -14.07
CA SER A 12 1.01 -1.67 -14.23
C SER A 12 1.91 -0.49 -14.65
N SER A 13 1.36 0.66 -15.04
CA SER A 13 2.12 1.85 -15.44
C SER A 13 1.87 3.02 -14.47
N GLY A 14 2.71 3.12 -13.43
CA GLY A 14 2.91 4.38 -12.71
C GLY A 14 1.85 4.77 -11.66
N LEU A 15 1.43 3.87 -10.77
CA LEU A 15 0.62 4.28 -9.62
C LEU A 15 1.35 5.32 -8.74
N SER A 16 0.66 6.42 -8.41
CA SER A 16 1.10 7.38 -7.38
C SER A 16 1.46 6.65 -6.09
N LEU A 17 2.45 7.18 -5.37
CA LEU A 17 2.96 6.59 -4.14
C LEU A 17 1.84 6.42 -3.10
N GLU A 18 0.89 7.35 -3.04
CA GLU A 18 -0.30 7.27 -2.18
C GLU A 18 -1.18 6.06 -2.52
N ARG A 19 -1.43 5.79 -3.82
CA ARG A 19 -2.18 4.60 -4.25
C ARG A 19 -1.45 3.31 -3.91
N LYS A 20 -0.11 3.30 -4.01
CA LYS A 20 0.70 2.15 -3.60
C LYS A 20 0.59 1.89 -2.09
N ILE A 21 0.60 2.95 -1.28
CA ILE A 21 0.37 2.87 0.17
C ILE A 21 -1.03 2.32 0.46
N ALA A 22 -2.08 2.85 -0.19
CA ALA A 22 -3.45 2.40 0.02
C ALA A 22 -3.64 0.90 -0.32
N LEU A 23 -3.07 0.45 -1.44
CA LEU A 23 -3.10 -0.97 -1.82
C LEU A 23 -2.31 -1.85 -0.84
N ALA A 24 -1.13 -1.40 -0.39
CA ALA A 24 -0.33 -2.13 0.58
C ALA A 24 -1.04 -2.23 1.94
N ARG A 25 -1.74 -1.18 2.38
CA ARG A 25 -2.58 -1.21 3.59
C ARG A 25 -3.71 -2.23 3.47
N ARG A 26 -4.42 -2.25 2.33
CA ARG A 26 -5.49 -3.22 2.11
C ARG A 26 -4.97 -4.65 2.17
N LYS A 27 -3.86 -4.93 1.49
CA LYS A 27 -3.23 -6.26 1.49
C LYS A 27 -2.74 -6.69 2.87
N LEU A 28 -2.22 -5.76 3.66
CA LEU A 28 -1.80 -6.04 5.04
C LEU A 28 -3.01 -6.41 5.90
N GLN A 29 -4.11 -5.67 5.77
CA GLN A 29 -5.34 -5.97 6.51
C GLN A 29 -5.93 -7.34 6.10
N GLU A 30 -6.03 -7.61 4.80
CA GLU A 30 -6.49 -8.90 4.27
C GLU A 30 -5.64 -10.06 4.80
N ALA A 31 -4.31 -9.90 4.84
CA ALA A 31 -3.40 -10.92 5.38
C ALA A 31 -3.53 -11.07 6.91
N TYR A 32 -3.75 -9.96 7.63
CA TYR A 32 -3.94 -9.98 9.07
C TYR A 32 -5.24 -10.70 9.46
N ASP A 33 -6.32 -10.41 8.75
CA ASP A 33 -7.64 -11.02 8.98
C ASP A 33 -7.62 -12.53 8.66
N ASP A 34 -6.85 -12.96 7.67
CA ASP A 34 -6.71 -14.36 7.25
C ASP A 34 -5.79 -15.18 8.17
N ARG A 35 -4.66 -14.60 8.62
CA ARG A 35 -3.54 -15.37 9.22
C ARG A 35 -3.09 -14.91 10.59
N GLY A 36 -3.60 -13.78 11.08
CA GLY A 36 -3.18 -13.18 12.34
C GLY A 36 -1.81 -12.50 12.28
N TYR A 37 -1.45 -11.82 13.37
CA TYR A 37 -0.36 -10.83 13.37
C TYR A 37 1.06 -11.41 13.25
N THR A 38 1.26 -12.69 13.62
CA THR A 38 2.56 -13.36 13.65
C THR A 38 2.93 -14.04 12.34
N ASP A 39 2.03 -14.05 11.35
CA ASP A 39 2.31 -14.69 10.07
C ASP A 39 3.40 -13.92 9.31
N SER A 40 4.35 -14.66 8.76
CA SER A 40 5.47 -14.11 7.99
C SER A 40 5.01 -13.27 6.79
N THR A 41 3.82 -13.54 6.24
CA THR A 41 3.22 -12.75 5.15
C THR A 41 2.76 -11.38 5.64
N VAL A 42 2.19 -11.32 6.84
CA VAL A 42 1.77 -10.07 7.50
C VAL A 42 2.99 -9.22 7.82
N LEU A 43 4.04 -9.84 8.35
CA LEU A 43 5.33 -9.16 8.59
C LEU A 43 5.97 -8.66 7.28
N ALA A 44 5.97 -9.48 6.23
CA ALA A 44 6.50 -9.06 4.94
C ALA A 44 5.68 -7.91 4.32
N ALA A 45 4.37 -7.91 4.49
CA ALA A 45 3.48 -6.85 4.01
C ALA A 45 3.66 -5.55 4.80
N SER A 46 3.87 -5.62 6.12
CA SER A 46 4.10 -4.44 6.96
C SER A 46 5.43 -3.76 6.62
N ILE A 47 6.51 -4.53 6.42
CA ILE A 47 7.82 -4.00 5.97
C ILE A 47 7.69 -3.30 4.61
N LYS A 48 6.91 -3.86 3.67
CA LYS A 48 6.68 -3.24 2.36
C LYS A 48 5.91 -1.93 2.47
N LEU A 49 4.89 -1.88 3.33
CA LEU A 49 4.11 -0.67 3.59
C LEU A 49 4.99 0.43 4.21
N ASP A 50 5.80 0.09 5.21
CA ASP A 50 6.71 1.01 5.88
C ASP A 50 7.67 1.69 4.89
N ARG A 51 8.29 0.91 3.99
CA ARG A 51 9.16 1.44 2.93
C ARG A 51 8.44 2.43 2.00
N LEU A 52 7.16 2.20 1.70
CA LEU A 52 6.37 3.09 0.86
C LEU A 52 6.05 4.41 1.59
N ILE A 53 5.71 4.33 2.88
CA ILE A 53 5.46 5.50 3.73
C ILE A 53 6.74 6.34 3.87
N ASN A 54 7.88 5.71 4.17
CA ASN A 54 9.16 6.42 4.31
C ASN A 54 9.55 7.14 3.01
N ARG A 55 9.32 6.51 1.85
CA ARG A 55 9.54 7.18 0.55
C ARG A 55 8.60 8.37 0.35
N TYR A 56 7.36 8.27 0.81
CA TYR A 56 6.38 9.35 0.68
C TYR A 56 6.73 10.52 1.58
N GLN A 57 7.06 10.23 2.84
CA GLN A 57 7.54 11.23 3.78
C GLN A 57 8.81 11.91 3.30
N LYS A 58 9.79 11.16 2.77
CA LYS A 58 11.01 11.73 2.20
C LYS A 58 10.68 12.71 1.08
N LYS A 59 9.82 12.33 0.13
CA LYS A 59 9.37 13.23 -0.95
C LYS A 59 8.66 14.47 -0.43
N MET A 60 7.83 14.34 0.60
CA MET A 60 7.15 15.49 1.21
C MET A 60 8.11 16.44 1.94
N LEU A 61 9.14 15.89 2.58
CA LEU A 61 10.18 16.67 3.25
C LEU A 61 11.08 17.39 2.24
N GLU A 62 11.50 16.71 1.18
CA GLU A 62 12.30 17.31 0.08
C GLU A 62 11.54 18.47 -0.60
N HIS A 63 10.22 18.38 -0.71
CA HIS A 63 9.38 19.44 -1.28
C HIS A 63 9.06 20.58 -0.30
N ARG A 64 9.49 20.46 0.96
CA ARG A 64 9.29 21.45 2.04
C ARG A 64 10.54 22.26 2.38
N VAL A 65 11.68 21.96 1.75
CA VAL A 65 12.90 22.77 1.89
C VAL A 65 12.84 23.87 0.82
N PRO A 66 12.86 25.16 1.22
CA PRO A 66 12.88 26.29 0.29
C PRO A 66 14.18 26.37 -0.53
#